data_AF-A0AAN5CD46-F1
#
_entry.id   AF-A0AAN5CD46-F1
#
_cell.length_a   1.000
_cell.length_b   1.000
_cell.length_c   1.000
_cell.angle_alpha   90.00
_cell.angle_beta   90.00
_cell.angle_gamma   90.00
#
_symmetry.space_group_name_H-M   'P 1'
#
loop_
_entity.id
_entity.type
_entity.pdbx_description
1 polymer ?
#
loop_
_entity_poly.entity_id
_entity_poly.type
_entity_poly.pdbx_seq_one_letter_code
_entity_poly.pdbx_strand_id
1 'polypeptide(L)'
;NEVGQLIQYKSVNTVTDDPEAYLNDLCDQVIINQSLIYVGSICAIFNIPLLFIFLSCNSFRERFLLLITLACADLLNCISIVAQGTHKSAFFLEVISTSLMPIKTPFDCAGELWLMLRDIGGLWAPMIQVIMGAERMLAVFKPASYNRTYSVRSISPVLFSILFVIANLSAAIHVGWTNREHKVKFYCGRKSAFGDNYGTYIYV
;
A
#
# COMPACT_ATOMS: atom_id res chain seq x y z
N ASN A 1 17.02 -13.84 -21.98
CA ASN A 1 16.32 -12.55 -22.10
C ASN A 1 16.84 -11.61 -21.04
N GLU A 2 18.02 -11.05 -21.31
CA GLU A 2 18.65 -10.00 -20.52
C GLU A 2 17.92 -8.69 -20.80
N VAL A 3 17.05 -8.28 -19.89
CA VAL A 3 16.57 -6.88 -19.85
C VAL A 3 17.41 -6.16 -18.81
N GLY A 4 18.69 -5.97 -19.16
CA GLY A 4 19.52 -4.94 -18.53
C GLY A 4 19.10 -3.59 -19.10
N GLN A 5 17.98 -3.05 -18.64
CA GLN A 5 17.72 -1.63 -18.83
C GLN A 5 18.82 -0.88 -18.09
N LEU A 6 19.73 -0.25 -18.85
CA LEU A 6 20.69 0.71 -18.33
C LEU A 6 19.91 1.79 -17.59
N ILE A 7 19.92 1.72 -16.26
CA ILE A 7 19.35 2.74 -15.39
C ILE A 7 20.06 4.05 -15.77
N GLN A 8 19.32 4.98 -16.38
CA GLN A 8 19.89 6.27 -16.75
C GLN A 8 19.97 7.14 -15.50
N TYR A 9 21.16 7.64 -15.19
CA TYR A 9 21.37 8.55 -14.07
C TYR A 9 21.45 10.00 -14.56
N LYS A 10 20.93 10.93 -13.77
CA LYS A 10 21.13 12.38 -13.92
C LYS A 10 21.79 12.95 -12.67
N SER A 11 22.72 13.88 -12.86
CA SER A 11 23.31 14.61 -11.73
C SER A 11 22.27 15.51 -11.07
N VAL A 12 22.29 15.57 -9.74
CA VAL A 12 21.42 16.46 -8.94
C VAL A 12 21.52 17.91 -9.41
N ASN A 13 22.72 18.36 -9.80
CA ASN A 13 23.01 19.72 -10.29
C ASN A 13 22.24 20.10 -11.57
N THR A 14 21.70 19.11 -12.29
CA THR A 14 20.90 19.35 -13.51
C THR A 14 19.39 19.41 -13.24
N VAL A 15 18.97 19.11 -12.01
CA VAL A 15 17.56 18.96 -11.61
C VAL A 15 17.10 20.13 -10.74
N THR A 16 18.00 20.74 -9.98
CA THR A 16 17.72 21.84 -9.05
C THR A 16 18.76 22.95 -9.19
N ASP A 17 18.33 24.20 -9.01
CA ASP A 17 19.20 25.38 -8.99
C ASP A 17 20.02 25.46 -7.68
N ASP A 18 19.54 24.81 -6.61
CA ASP A 18 20.22 24.70 -5.31
C ASP A 18 20.35 23.22 -4.90
N PRO A 19 21.51 22.57 -5.16
CA PRO A 19 21.72 21.17 -4.83
C PRO A 19 21.95 20.94 -3.33
N GLU A 20 22.49 21.90 -2.59
CA GLU A 20 22.78 21.73 -1.16
C GLU A 20 21.48 21.73 -0.34
N ALA A 21 20.58 22.69 -0.59
CA ALA A 21 19.27 22.70 0.07
C ALA A 21 18.47 21.44 -0.23
N TYR A 22 18.57 20.95 -1.47
CA TYR A 22 17.89 19.73 -1.90
C TYR A 22 18.44 18.46 -1.22
N LEU A 23 19.77 18.34 -1.07
CA LEU A 23 20.38 17.23 -0.34
C LEU A 23 20.00 17.25 1.15
N ASN A 24 19.87 18.43 1.76
CA ASN A 24 19.38 18.56 3.13
C ASN A 24 17.92 18.12 3.28
N ASP A 25 17.03 18.48 2.34
CA ASP A 25 15.65 17.98 2.34
C ASP A 25 15.61 16.44 2.22
N LEU A 26 16.47 15.84 1.40
CA LEU A 26 16.59 14.38 1.32
C LEU A 26 17.01 13.75 2.65
N CYS A 27 17.91 14.38 3.40
CA CYS A 27 18.28 13.91 4.75
C CYS A 27 17.07 13.92 5.70
N ASP A 28 16.26 14.98 5.69
CA ASP A 28 15.03 15.06 6.48
C ASP A 28 14.02 13.97 6.08
N GLN A 29 13.87 13.73 4.77
CA GLN A 29 13.04 12.65 4.25
C GLN A 29 13.53 11.27 4.69
N VAL A 30 14.84 11.03 4.81
CA VAL A 30 15.37 9.77 5.35
C VAL A 30 14.91 9.57 6.80
N ILE A 31 14.98 10.59 7.64
CA ILE A 31 14.56 10.53 9.05
C ILE A 31 13.05 10.21 9.15
N ILE A 32 12.23 10.83 8.31
CA ILE A 32 10.79 10.56 8.26
C ILE A 32 10.53 9.10 7.84
N ASN A 33 11.21 8.61 6.80
CA ASN A 33 11.03 7.24 6.33
C ASN A 33 11.51 6.22 7.36
N GLN A 34 12.57 6.50 8.11
CA GLN A 34 12.99 5.68 9.25
C GLN A 34 11.92 5.63 10.34
N SER A 35 11.29 6.77 10.64
CA SER A 35 10.18 6.82 11.59
C SER A 35 9.00 5.94 11.16
N LEU A 36 8.67 5.92 9.87
CA LEU A 36 7.64 5.04 9.30
C LEU A 36 7.99 3.55 9.47
N ILE A 37 9.26 3.17 9.33
CA ILE A 37 9.71 1.78 9.58
C ILE A 37 9.40 1.39 11.03
N TYR A 38 9.71 2.25 12.01
CA TYR A 38 9.44 1.99 13.42
C TYR A 38 7.94 1.85 13.70
N VAL A 39 7.13 2.79 13.20
CA VAL A 39 5.66 2.76 13.38
C VAL A 39 5.07 1.49 12.76
N GLY A 40 5.42 1.18 11.51
CA GLY A 40 4.94 -0.03 10.83
C GLY A 40 5.35 -1.31 11.56
N SER A 41 6.56 -1.37 12.10
CA SER A 41 7.04 -2.52 12.87
C SER A 41 6.28 -2.70 14.18
N ILE A 42 6.03 -1.61 14.92
CA ILE A 42 5.26 -1.64 16.16
C ILE A 42 3.83 -2.12 15.90
N CYS A 43 3.16 -1.60 14.86
CA CYS A 43 1.84 -2.05 14.48
C CYS A 43 1.81 -3.54 14.07
N ALA A 44 2.83 -4.02 13.35
CA ALA A 44 2.96 -5.44 13.01
C ALA A 44 3.11 -6.32 14.27
N ILE A 45 3.87 -5.88 15.27
CA ILE A 45 4.05 -6.60 16.54
C ILE A 45 2.71 -6.83 17.26
N PHE A 46 1.75 -5.90 17.17
CA PHE A 46 0.43 -6.09 17.76
C PHE A 46 -0.50 -6.95 16.89
N ASN A 47 -0.42 -6.82 15.57
CA ASN A 47 -1.29 -7.56 14.64
C ASN A 47 -0.92 -9.05 14.52
N ILE A 48 0.36 -9.41 14.65
CA ILE A 48 0.81 -10.81 14.54
C ILE A 48 0.22 -11.71 15.64
N PRO A 49 0.30 -11.37 16.95
CA PRO A 49 -0.33 -12.16 18.00
C PRO A 49 -1.85 -12.24 17.88
N LEU A 50 -2.50 -11.14 17.46
CA LEU A 50 -3.94 -11.10 17.25
C LEU A 50 -4.36 -12.10 16.15
N LEU A 51 -3.64 -12.09 15.03
CA LEU A 51 -3.88 -13.01 13.93
C LEU A 51 -3.58 -14.45 14.35
N PHE A 52 -2.51 -14.68 15.11
CA PHE A 52 -2.17 -16.00 15.66
C PHE A 52 -3.31 -16.55 16.51
N ILE A 53 -3.83 -15.78 17.47
CA ILE A 53 -4.95 -16.21 18.34
C ILE A 53 -6.18 -16.57 17.50
N PHE A 54 -6.56 -15.73 16.55
CA PHE A 54 -7.74 -15.99 15.72
C PHE A 54 -7.59 -17.22 14.82
N LEU A 55 -6.38 -17.47 14.30
CA LEU A 55 -6.12 -18.64 13.47
C LEU A 55 -5.96 -19.93 14.29
N SER A 56 -5.44 -19.87 15.51
CA SER A 56 -5.27 -21.05 16.37
C SER A 56 -6.61 -21.63 16.84
N CYS A 57 -7.63 -20.81 17.07
CA CYS A 57 -8.92 -21.26 17.60
C CYS A 57 -9.96 -21.48 16.49
N ASN A 58 -10.29 -22.76 16.19
CA ASN A 58 -11.32 -23.13 15.20
C ASN A 58 -12.67 -22.41 15.42
N SER A 59 -13.11 -22.28 16.68
CA SER A 59 -14.38 -21.62 17.03
C SER A 59 -14.42 -20.14 16.62
N PHE A 60 -13.27 -19.46 16.62
CA PHE A 60 -13.19 -18.05 16.24
C PHE A 60 -13.14 -17.83 14.73
N ARG A 61 -12.60 -18.78 13.95
CA ARG A 61 -12.48 -18.63 12.49
C ARG A 61 -13.83 -18.48 11.80
N GLU A 62 -14.83 -19.25 12.21
CA GLU A 62 -16.15 -19.20 11.59
C GLU A 62 -16.90 -17.91 11.94
N ARG A 63 -16.69 -17.37 13.14
CA ARG A 63 -17.48 -16.24 13.67
C ARG A 63 -16.85 -14.87 13.43
N PHE A 64 -15.52 -14.81 13.34
CA PHE A 64 -14.76 -13.55 13.28
C PHE A 64 -13.99 -13.39 11.97
N LEU A 65 -14.48 -14.00 10.88
CA LEU A 65 -13.85 -13.96 9.56
C LEU A 65 -13.50 -12.54 9.10
N LEU A 66 -14.38 -11.56 9.35
CA LEU A 66 -14.12 -10.15 9.01
C LEU A 66 -12.99 -9.52 9.85
N LEU A 67 -12.91 -9.84 11.14
CA LEU A 67 -11.82 -9.36 12.01
C LEU A 67 -10.49 -10.00 11.63
N ILE A 68 -10.49 -11.28 11.27
CA ILE A 68 -9.31 -11.98 10.73
C ILE A 68 -8.85 -11.29 9.44
N THR A 69 -9.79 -11.01 8.55
CA THR A 69 -9.50 -10.34 7.27
C THR A 69 -8.95 -8.93 7.49
N LEU A 70 -9.51 -8.18 8.45
CA LEU A 70 -8.98 -6.87 8.84
C LEU A 70 -7.55 -7.00 9.38
N ALA A 71 -7.29 -7.94 10.29
CA ALA A 71 -5.96 -8.15 10.86
C ALA A 71 -4.93 -8.53 9.77
N CYS A 72 -5.32 -9.34 8.78
CA CYS A 72 -4.50 -9.63 7.60
C CYS A 72 -4.23 -8.37 6.77
N ALA A 73 -5.26 -7.57 6.50
CA ALA A 73 -5.14 -6.33 5.72
C ALA A 73 -4.22 -5.31 6.43
N ASP A 74 -4.38 -5.16 7.75
CA ASP A 74 -3.55 -4.28 8.56
C ASP A 74 -2.09 -4.78 8.61
N LEU A 75 -1.86 -6.09 8.71
CA LEU A 75 -0.52 -6.66 8.66
C LEU A 75 0.15 -6.41 7.29
N LEU A 76 -0.57 -6.61 6.18
CA LEU A 76 -0.07 -6.30 4.84
C LEU A 76 0.25 -4.81 4.69
N ASN A 77 -0.59 -3.94 5.25
CA ASN A 77 -0.34 -2.50 5.28
C ASN A 77 0.91 -2.15 6.09
N CYS A 78 1.11 -2.78 7.26
CA CYS A 78 2.30 -2.59 8.08
C CYS A 78 3.58 -3.03 7.34
N ILE A 79 3.55 -4.23 6.73
CA ILE A 79 4.67 -4.76 5.93
C ILE A 79 4.98 -3.81 4.77
N SER A 80 3.95 -3.29 4.10
CA SER A 80 4.10 -2.31 3.03
C SER A 80 4.79 -1.03 3.49
N ILE A 81 4.37 -0.47 4.64
CA ILE A 81 4.97 0.76 5.20
C ILE A 81 6.45 0.54 5.52
N VAL A 82 6.77 -0.60 6.15
CA VAL A 82 8.16 -0.97 6.45
C VAL A 82 8.98 -1.12 5.17
N ALA A 83 8.48 -1.86 4.18
CA ALA A 83 9.15 -2.08 2.91
C ALA A 83 9.34 -0.78 2.11
N GLN A 84 8.36 0.12 2.15
CA GLN A 84 8.49 1.44 1.54
C GLN A 84 9.56 2.26 2.24
N GLY A 85 9.55 2.29 3.57
CA GLY A 85 10.50 3.05 4.37
C GLY A 85 11.93 2.58 4.14
N THR A 86 12.19 1.27 4.12
CA THR A 86 13.52 0.70 3.86
C THR A 86 13.99 1.03 2.45
N HIS A 87 13.14 0.80 1.44
CA HIS A 87 13.50 1.05 0.04
C HIS A 87 13.79 2.55 -0.21
N LYS A 88 12.93 3.45 0.28
CA LYS A 88 13.15 4.91 0.12
C LYS A 88 14.38 5.40 0.88
N SER A 89 14.62 4.89 2.09
CA SER A 89 15.80 5.30 2.87
C SER A 89 17.09 4.87 2.19
N ALA A 90 17.17 3.61 1.72
CA ALA A 90 18.33 3.12 0.98
C ALA A 90 18.58 3.95 -0.29
N PHE A 91 17.52 4.23 -1.03
CA PHE A 91 17.59 5.06 -2.24
C PHE A 91 18.09 6.48 -1.97
N PHE A 92 17.56 7.16 -0.95
CA PHE A 92 18.00 8.52 -0.63
C PHE A 92 19.44 8.57 -0.16
N LEU A 93 19.90 7.59 0.61
CA LEU A 93 21.31 7.49 1.00
C LEU A 93 22.24 7.28 -0.20
N GLU A 94 21.82 6.49 -1.19
CA GLU A 94 22.55 6.33 -2.45
C GLU A 94 22.63 7.66 -3.23
N VAL A 95 21.53 8.40 -3.33
CA VAL A 95 21.52 9.71 -4.00
C VAL A 95 22.39 10.73 -3.26
N ILE A 96 22.36 10.73 -1.93
CA ILE A 96 23.18 11.63 -1.10
C ILE A 96 24.67 11.33 -1.30
N SER A 97 25.05 10.04 -1.32
CA SER A 97 26.46 9.65 -1.46
C SER A 97 27.00 9.82 -2.89
N THR A 98 26.19 9.55 -3.91
CA THR A 98 26.63 9.57 -5.32
C THR A 98 26.32 10.88 -6.03
N SER A 99 25.38 11.69 -5.52
CA SER A 99 24.82 12.87 -6.20
C SER A 99 24.23 12.54 -7.58
N LEU A 100 23.81 11.29 -7.79
CA LEU A 100 23.20 10.79 -9.03
C LEU A 100 21.78 10.29 -8.76
N MET A 101 20.83 10.72 -9.58
CA MET A 101 19.43 10.31 -9.52
C MET A 101 19.09 9.36 -10.67
N PRO A 102 18.58 8.15 -10.41
CA PRO A 102 18.11 7.27 -11.46
C PRO A 102 16.76 7.76 -12.03
N ILE A 103 16.63 7.67 -13.36
CA ILE A 103 15.39 7.92 -14.08
C ILE A 103 14.64 6.59 -14.19
N LYS A 104 13.42 6.54 -13.66
CA LYS A 104 12.51 5.39 -13.78
C LYS A 104 11.28 5.76 -14.62
N THR A 105 10.71 4.77 -15.30
CA THR A 105 9.40 4.93 -15.95
C THR A 105 8.27 4.64 -14.94
N PRO A 106 7.05 5.15 -15.16
CA PRO A 106 5.89 4.87 -14.30
C PRO A 106 5.62 3.37 -14.20
N PHE A 107 5.85 2.64 -15.29
CA PHE A 107 5.67 1.21 -15.34
C PHE A 107 6.69 0.48 -14.44
N ASP A 108 7.96 0.90 -14.45
CA ASP A 108 8.97 0.36 -13.54
C ASP A 108 8.62 0.66 -12.08
N CYS A 109 8.12 1.87 -11.80
CA CYS A 109 7.63 2.24 -10.47
C CYS A 109 6.41 1.40 -10.04
N ALA A 110 5.49 1.11 -10.96
CA ALA A 110 4.29 0.30 -10.69
C ALA A 110 4.65 -1.18 -10.44
N GLY A 111 5.74 -1.66 -11.04
CA GLY A 111 6.27 -3.01 -10.82
C GLY A 111 6.91 -3.23 -9.45
N GLU A 112 7.17 -2.16 -8.69
CA GLU A 112 7.76 -2.27 -7.36
C GLU A 112 6.80 -2.97 -6.39
N LEU A 113 7.24 -4.11 -5.83
CA LEU A 113 6.43 -4.94 -4.95
C LEU A 113 5.87 -4.16 -3.75
N TRP A 114 6.67 -3.27 -3.17
CA TRP A 114 6.26 -2.47 -2.01
C TRP A 114 5.08 -1.53 -2.35
N LEU A 115 5.00 -1.03 -3.58
CA LEU A 115 3.93 -0.14 -4.04
C LEU A 115 2.63 -0.93 -4.24
N MET A 116 2.71 -2.13 -4.84
CA MET A 116 1.56 -3.03 -4.95
C MET A 116 1.02 -3.44 -3.58
N LEU A 117 1.90 -3.85 -2.65
CA LEU A 117 1.51 -4.15 -1.28
C LEU A 117 0.86 -2.95 -0.57
N ARG A 118 1.34 -1.74 -0.88
CA ARG A 118 0.79 -0.49 -0.33
C ARG A 118 -0.61 -0.18 -0.81
N ASP A 119 -0.92 -0.53 -2.04
CA ASP A 119 -2.26 -0.36 -2.59
C ASP A 119 -3.21 -1.42 -2.04
N ILE A 120 -2.76 -2.68 -1.92
CA ILE A 120 -3.54 -3.75 -1.29
C ILE A 120 -3.88 -3.40 0.16
N GLY A 121 -2.88 -3.18 1.00
CA GLY A 121 -3.09 -2.89 2.42
C GLY A 121 -3.87 -1.60 2.65
N GLY A 122 -3.61 -0.58 1.82
CA GLY A 122 -4.26 0.72 1.92
C GLY A 122 -5.74 0.72 1.52
N LEU A 123 -6.15 -0.13 0.57
CA LEU A 123 -7.55 -0.23 0.13
C LEU A 123 -8.34 -1.29 0.89
N TRP A 124 -7.69 -2.40 1.25
CA TRP A 124 -8.38 -3.54 1.82
C TRP A 124 -8.87 -3.28 3.24
N ALA A 125 -8.04 -2.66 4.10
CA ALA A 125 -8.40 -2.34 5.48
C ALA A 125 -9.63 -1.42 5.58
N PRO A 126 -9.68 -0.23 4.93
CA PRO A 126 -10.86 0.64 4.98
C PRO A 126 -12.10 -0.02 4.36
N MET A 127 -11.95 -0.83 3.31
CA MET A 127 -13.07 -1.55 2.71
C MET A 127 -13.71 -2.54 3.70
N ILE A 128 -12.90 -3.29 4.45
CA ILE A 128 -13.39 -4.18 5.51
C ILE A 128 -14.07 -3.39 6.63
N GLN A 129 -13.54 -2.22 7.01
CA GLN A 129 -14.17 -1.34 8.01
C GLN A 129 -15.55 -0.83 7.54
N VAL A 130 -15.69 -0.44 6.27
CA VAL A 130 -16.98 -0.06 5.68
C VAL A 130 -17.97 -1.22 5.72
N ILE A 131 -17.54 -2.42 5.34
CA ILE A 131 -18.38 -3.62 5.37
C ILE A 131 -18.84 -3.94 6.81
N MET A 132 -17.94 -3.91 7.79
CA MET A 132 -18.29 -4.10 9.20
C MET A 132 -19.25 -3.03 9.71
N GLY A 133 -19.07 -1.77 9.30
CA GLY A 133 -19.99 -0.68 9.62
C GLY A 133 -21.37 -0.92 9.03
N ALA A 134 -21.44 -1.33 7.76
CA ALA A 134 -22.69 -1.64 7.08
C ALA A 134 -23.44 -2.82 7.74
N GLU A 135 -22.73 -3.89 8.12
CA GLU A 135 -23.33 -5.02 8.84
C GLU A 135 -23.95 -4.58 10.18
N ARG A 136 -23.25 -3.73 10.94
CA ARG A 136 -23.77 -3.17 12.19
C ARG A 136 -25.01 -2.29 11.96
N MET A 137 -25.02 -1.48 10.92
CA MET A 137 -26.19 -0.66 10.57
C MET A 137 -27.39 -1.55 10.17
N LEU A 138 -27.19 -2.57 9.33
CA LEU A 138 -28.25 -3.48 8.91
C LEU A 138 -28.85 -4.26 10.09
N ALA A 139 -28.01 -4.68 11.05
CA ALA A 139 -28.45 -5.35 12.27
C ALA A 139 -29.36 -4.45 13.13
N VAL A 140 -29.08 -3.14 13.20
CA VAL A 140 -29.90 -2.17 13.95
C VAL A 140 -31.20 -1.83 13.22
N PHE A 141 -31.16 -1.57 11.90
CA PHE A 141 -32.35 -1.13 11.17
C PHE A 141 -33.34 -2.25 10.84
N LYS A 142 -32.86 -3.49 10.58
CA LYS A 142 -33.73 -4.62 10.18
C LYS A 142 -33.26 -5.94 10.80
N PRO A 143 -33.39 -6.13 12.13
CA PRO A 143 -32.89 -7.31 12.83
C PRO A 143 -33.48 -8.63 12.31
N ALA A 144 -34.78 -8.65 11.95
CA ALA A 144 -35.43 -9.84 11.40
C ALA A 144 -34.87 -10.25 10.01
N SER A 145 -34.57 -9.27 9.15
CA SER A 145 -33.97 -9.53 7.83
C SER A 145 -32.50 -9.94 7.96
N TYR A 146 -31.78 -9.32 8.91
CA TYR A 146 -30.40 -9.65 9.21
C TYR A 146 -30.27 -11.09 9.69
N ASN A 147 -31.08 -11.53 10.66
CA ASN A 147 -31.02 -12.91 11.16
C ASN A 147 -31.36 -13.96 10.07
N ARG A 148 -32.22 -13.61 9.11
CA ARG A 148 -32.57 -14.49 7.98
C ARG A 148 -31.49 -14.55 6.89
N THR A 149 -30.81 -13.44 6.61
CA THR A 149 -29.85 -13.32 5.50
C THR A 149 -28.42 -13.64 5.95
N TYR A 150 -28.05 -13.19 7.15
CA TYR A 150 -26.73 -13.34 7.76
C TYR A 150 -26.72 -14.48 8.78
N SER A 151 -27.30 -15.62 8.42
CA SER A 151 -27.20 -16.85 9.21
C SER A 151 -25.74 -17.31 9.29
N VAL A 152 -25.03 -16.79 10.29
CA VAL A 152 -23.75 -17.18 10.94
C VAL A 152 -22.52 -17.48 10.05
N ARG A 153 -22.62 -17.55 8.72
CA ARG A 153 -21.55 -18.09 7.86
C ARG A 153 -21.39 -17.40 6.50
N SER A 154 -21.78 -16.14 6.37
CA SER A 154 -21.63 -15.46 5.08
C SER A 154 -20.15 -15.13 4.83
N ILE A 155 -19.51 -15.91 3.95
CA ILE A 155 -18.18 -15.61 3.37
C ILE A 155 -18.28 -14.47 2.34
N SER A 156 -19.49 -14.18 1.87
CA SER A 156 -19.80 -13.14 0.86
C SER A 156 -19.13 -11.79 1.10
N PRO A 157 -19.18 -11.16 2.30
CA PRO A 157 -18.53 -9.87 2.53
C PRO A 157 -17.00 -9.91 2.37
N VAL A 158 -16.35 -11.00 2.79
CA VAL A 158 -14.90 -11.16 2.60
C VAL A 158 -14.58 -11.34 1.12
N LEU A 159 -15.32 -12.19 0.41
CA LEU A 159 -15.15 -12.37 -1.03
C LEU A 159 -15.32 -11.05 -1.80
N PHE A 160 -16.34 -10.26 -1.44
CA PHE A 160 -16.58 -8.94 -2.02
C PHE A 160 -15.40 -7.98 -1.79
N SER A 161 -14.82 -7.96 -0.59
CA SER A 161 -13.64 -7.14 -0.31
C SER A 161 -12.43 -7.53 -1.16
N ILE A 162 -12.20 -8.84 -1.35
CA ILE A 162 -11.09 -9.35 -2.16
C ILE A 162 -11.28 -8.99 -3.64
N LEU A 163 -12.49 -9.18 -4.17
CA LEU A 163 -12.83 -8.80 -5.54
C LEU A 163 -12.67 -7.30 -5.77
N PHE A 164 -13.06 -6.48 -4.81
CA PHE A 164 -12.86 -5.03 -4.87
C PHE A 164 -11.36 -4.67 -4.97
N VAL A 165 -10.51 -5.26 -4.12
CA VAL A 165 -9.06 -5.02 -4.17
C VAL A 165 -8.47 -5.46 -5.52
N ILE A 166 -8.84 -6.64 -6.01
CA ILE A 166 -8.36 -7.15 -7.31
C ILE A 166 -8.78 -6.21 -8.46
N ALA A 167 -10.01 -5.70 -8.45
CA ALA A 167 -10.49 -4.76 -9.47
C ALA A 167 -9.73 -3.42 -9.44
N ASN A 168 -9.38 -2.92 -8.25
CA ASN A 168 -8.57 -1.71 -8.14
C ASN A 168 -7.12 -1.94 -8.59
N LEU A 169 -6.52 -3.08 -8.25
CA LEU A 169 -5.17 -3.43 -8.72
C LEU A 169 -5.11 -3.58 -10.24
N SER A 170 -6.12 -4.21 -10.85
CA SER A 170 -6.15 -4.34 -12.31
C SER A 170 -6.29 -2.98 -12.98
N ALA A 171 -7.10 -2.07 -12.42
CA ALA A 171 -7.18 -0.69 -12.87
C ALA A 171 -5.82 0.04 -12.73
N ALA A 172 -5.12 -0.12 -11.59
CA ALA A 172 -3.81 0.48 -11.36
C ALA A 172 -2.77 0.01 -12.38
N ILE A 173 -2.69 -1.30 -12.62
CA ILE A 173 -1.79 -1.90 -13.62
C ILE A 173 -2.15 -1.42 -15.02
N HIS A 174 -3.44 -1.35 -15.35
CA HIS A 174 -3.90 -0.86 -16.64
C HIS A 174 -3.48 0.59 -16.88
N VAL A 175 -3.67 1.47 -15.89
CA VAL A 175 -3.23 2.87 -15.98
C VAL A 175 -1.70 2.97 -16.10
N GLY A 176 -0.96 2.18 -15.31
CA GLY A 176 0.50 2.11 -15.41
C GLY A 176 0.97 1.66 -16.80
N TRP A 177 0.27 0.72 -17.42
CA TRP A 177 0.56 0.27 -18.79
C TRP A 177 0.31 1.36 -19.83
N THR A 178 -0.81 2.09 -19.72
CA THR A 178 -1.16 3.16 -20.68
C THR A 178 -0.17 4.32 -20.64
N ASN A 179 0.41 4.62 -19.48
CA ASN A 179 1.31 5.76 -19.30
C ASN A 179 2.81 5.40 -19.38
N ARG A 180 3.17 4.22 -19.88
CA ARG A 180 4.56 3.70 -19.86
C ARG A 180 5.61 4.61 -20.51
N GLU A 181 5.21 5.47 -21.45
CA GLU A 181 6.12 6.27 -22.28
C GLU A 181 6.47 7.63 -21.63
N HIS A 182 5.73 8.06 -20.62
CA HIS A 182 6.01 9.30 -19.91
C HIS A 182 7.13 9.10 -18.89
N LYS A 183 8.16 9.95 -18.91
CA LYS A 183 9.20 9.93 -17.87
C LYS A 183 8.67 10.60 -16.61
N VAL A 184 8.79 9.94 -15.47
CA VAL A 184 8.38 10.48 -14.17
C VAL A 184 9.57 10.93 -13.35
N LYS A 185 9.31 11.81 -12.38
CA LYS A 185 10.30 12.15 -11.35
C LYS A 185 10.70 10.87 -10.61
N PHE A 186 11.97 10.81 -10.19
CA PHE A 186 12.60 9.65 -9.54
C PHE A 186 11.84 9.15 -8.30
N TYR A 187 11.02 9.99 -7.66
CA TYR A 187 10.17 9.59 -6.56
C TYR A 187 8.96 8.78 -7.07
N CYS A 188 9.13 7.46 -7.11
CA CYS A 188 8.04 6.51 -7.33
C CYS A 188 7.04 6.63 -6.17
N GLY A 189 5.97 7.40 -6.37
CA GLY A 189 4.80 7.43 -5.50
C GLY A 189 3.56 7.00 -6.27
N ARG A 190 2.44 6.74 -5.58
CA ARG A 190 1.17 6.35 -6.22
C ARG A 190 0.73 7.34 -7.30
N LYS A 191 0.88 8.66 -7.04
CA LYS A 191 0.59 9.72 -8.02
C LYS A 191 1.50 9.65 -9.25
N SER A 192 2.79 9.41 -9.05
CA SER A 192 3.76 9.28 -10.15
C SER A 192 3.53 8.00 -10.97
N ALA A 193 3.16 6.89 -10.32
CA ALA A 193 3.00 5.59 -10.97
C ALA A 193 1.65 5.45 -11.69
N PHE A 194 0.56 5.94 -11.09
CA PHE A 194 -0.81 5.72 -11.57
C PHE A 194 -1.53 7.01 -11.99
N GLY A 195 -0.82 8.14 -12.00
CA GLY A 195 -1.38 9.45 -12.32
C GLY A 195 -2.11 10.13 -11.16
N ASP A 196 -2.36 11.43 -11.32
CA ASP A 196 -2.94 12.28 -10.28
C ASP A 196 -4.39 11.91 -9.93
N ASN A 197 -5.17 11.48 -10.93
CA ASN A 197 -6.58 11.10 -10.73
C ASN A 197 -6.71 9.85 -9.86
N TYR A 198 -5.93 8.80 -10.16
CA TYR A 198 -5.94 7.56 -9.38
C TYR A 198 -5.34 7.79 -7.98
N GLY A 199 -4.28 8.58 -7.90
CA GLY A 199 -3.71 8.99 -6.61
C GLY A 199 -4.74 9.67 -5.73
N THR A 200 -5.47 10.66 -6.27
CA THR A 200 -6.52 11.38 -5.53
C THR A 200 -7.65 10.45 -5.10
N TYR A 201 -8.09 9.53 -5.96
CA TYR A 201 -9.15 8.56 -5.62
C TYR A 201 -8.82 7.68 -4.41
N ILE A 202 -7.55 7.31 -4.20
CA ILE A 202 -7.17 6.50 -3.03
C ILE A 202 -7.11 7.32 -1.73
N TYR A 203 -6.87 8.63 -1.82
CA TYR A 203 -6.70 9.49 -0.64
C TYR A 203 -8.00 10.17 -0.18
N VAL A 204 -9.06 10.13 -0.99
CA VAL A 204 -10.39 10.70 -0.70
C VAL A 204 -11.34 9.59 -0.28
#